data_AF-A0A0C9U1U6-F1
#
_entry.id   AF-A0A0C9U1U6-F1
#
_cell.length_a   1.000
_cell.length_b   1.000
_cell.length_c   1.000
_cell.angle_alpha   90.00
_cell.angle_beta   90.00
_cell.angle_gamma   90.00
#
_symmetry.space_group_name_H-M   'P 1'
#
loop_
_entity.id
_entity.type
_entity.pdbx_description
1 polymer ?
#
loop_
_entity_poly.entity_id
_entity_poly.type
_entity_poly.pdbx_seq_one_letter_code
_entity_poly.pdbx_strand_id
1 'polypeptide(L)'
;MVNNMTTKMEVGSPMACAYLLNHPDHYTSHKFRPFYWRQYVRVSSVQDCLLRLTIYEHISLYDWVCFTKKTCVNAKKNPANDQQLEDIIVQDSNEVAEDANDIDHNPASFITPHPQRKTHKIQWLKEDVSFVPNFLGGVLPRRDQRNKSFYCQSMLVLFKPWRNAANLKAAQHSWEDAYTSHTFSKKDNKTKNHFQIRYECNDARDDFNASRKQGE
;
A
#
# COMPACT_ATOMS: atom_id res chain seq x y z
N MET A 1 43.90 10.89 22.13
CA MET A 1 42.52 10.51 22.50
C MET A 1 41.68 11.78 22.71
N VAL A 2 41.41 12.54 21.64
CA VAL A 2 40.73 13.85 21.70
C VAL A 2 39.71 13.95 20.56
N ASN A 3 38.93 12.90 20.31
CA ASN A 3 37.84 12.99 19.35
C ASN A 3 36.74 11.96 19.61
N ASN A 4 36.16 11.98 20.82
CA ASN A 4 35.05 11.08 21.15
C ASN A 4 33.90 11.76 21.91
N MET A 5 33.77 13.09 21.81
CA MET A 5 32.67 13.82 22.47
C MET A 5 31.96 14.88 21.60
N THR A 6 32.33 15.08 20.33
CA THR A 6 31.65 16.05 19.44
C THR A 6 30.55 15.43 18.57
N THR A 7 30.24 14.15 18.71
CA THR A 7 29.07 13.50 18.05
C THR A 7 27.74 13.84 18.73
N LYS A 8 27.69 14.91 19.53
CA LYS A 8 26.44 15.43 20.10
C LYS A 8 25.72 16.30 19.06
N MET A 9 24.79 15.67 18.36
CA MET A 9 23.61 16.30 17.75
C MET A 9 23.87 17.61 17.00
N GLU A 10 24.54 17.52 15.84
CA GLU A 10 24.37 18.57 14.84
C GLU A 10 23.02 18.33 14.16
N VAL A 11 22.01 19.13 14.56
CA VAL A 11 20.79 19.29 13.76
C VAL A 11 21.26 19.86 12.44
N GLY A 12 21.13 19.09 11.35
CA GLY A 12 21.58 19.52 10.04
C GLY A 12 20.97 20.89 9.70
N SER A 13 21.75 21.78 9.09
CA SER A 13 21.30 23.13 8.69
C SER A 13 19.89 23.16 8.04
N PRO A 14 19.50 22.20 7.17
CA PRO A 14 18.13 22.13 6.64
C PRO A 14 17.05 21.93 7.71
N MET A 15 17.32 21.09 8.72
CA MET A 15 16.40 20.82 9.83
C MET A 15 16.29 22.04 10.75
N ALA A 16 17.41 22.72 11.03
CA ALA A 16 17.39 23.97 11.80
C ALA A 16 16.59 25.08 11.08
N CYS A 17 16.79 25.24 9.77
CA CYS A 17 16.01 26.17 8.94
C CYS A 17 14.52 25.81 8.93
N ALA A 18 14.16 24.53 8.87
CA ALA A 18 12.77 24.09 8.93
C ALA A 18 12.09 24.50 10.26
N TYR A 19 12.78 24.32 11.39
CA TYR A 19 12.28 24.76 12.69
C TYR A 19 12.17 26.29 12.80
N LEU A 20 13.14 27.04 12.26
CA LEU A 20 13.09 28.51 12.24
C LEU A 20 11.94 29.06 11.38
N LEU A 21 11.57 28.34 10.33
CA LEU A 21 10.44 28.66 9.44
C LEU A 21 9.10 28.07 9.93
N ASN A 22 9.08 27.46 11.13
CA ASN A 22 7.91 26.81 11.72
C ASN A 22 7.29 25.71 10.82
N HIS A 23 8.14 25.01 10.05
CA HIS A 23 7.71 23.85 9.28
C HIS A 23 7.60 22.61 10.19
N PRO A 24 6.56 21.79 10.02
CA PRO A 24 6.40 20.56 10.79
C PRO A 24 7.48 19.53 10.44
N ASP A 25 7.93 18.75 11.43
CA ASP A 25 8.96 17.70 11.27
C ASP A 25 8.44 16.44 10.54
N HIS A 26 7.23 16.52 9.97
CA HIS A 26 6.55 15.39 9.35
C HIS A 26 6.05 15.77 7.95
N TYR A 27 6.84 15.43 6.94
CA TYR A 27 6.47 15.55 5.53
C TYR A 27 6.07 14.18 4.98
N THR A 28 4.76 13.88 4.97
CA THR A 28 4.24 12.69 4.29
C THR A 28 3.16 13.08 3.31
N SER A 29 3.46 13.00 2.01
CA SER A 29 2.45 13.20 0.96
C SER A 29 1.37 12.11 0.96
N HIS A 30 1.70 10.91 1.44
CA HIS A 30 0.81 9.76 1.45
C HIS A 30 0.90 8.97 2.75
N LYS A 31 -0.20 8.32 3.14
CA LYS A 31 -0.23 7.39 4.27
C LYS A 31 0.13 5.99 3.77
N PHE A 32 1.11 5.36 4.40
CA PHE A 32 1.52 3.99 4.04
C PHE A 32 0.89 2.97 4.97
N ARG A 33 0.52 1.81 4.43
CA ARG A 33 0.00 0.69 5.22
C ARG A 33 0.84 -0.57 4.99
N PRO A 34 1.32 -1.24 6.05
CA PRO A 34 1.98 -2.55 5.92
C PRO A 34 1.12 -3.58 5.18
N PHE A 35 1.68 -4.22 4.16
CA PHE A 35 1.05 -5.30 3.41
C PHE A 35 2.04 -6.46 3.28
N TYR A 36 1.72 -7.59 3.93
CA TYR A 36 2.59 -8.76 3.94
C TYR A 36 2.37 -9.62 2.70
N TRP A 37 3.35 -9.63 1.79
CA TRP A 37 3.21 -10.29 0.48
C TRP A 37 3.34 -11.83 0.55
N ARG A 38 4.35 -12.36 1.27
CA ARG A 38 4.60 -13.81 1.36
C ARG A 38 4.38 -14.43 2.74
N GLN A 39 4.15 -13.62 3.77
CA GLN A 39 3.91 -14.14 5.13
C GLN A 39 2.42 -14.30 5.40
N TYR A 40 2.01 -15.50 5.78
CA TYR A 40 0.66 -15.82 6.22
C TYR A 40 0.44 -15.24 7.63
N VAL A 41 -0.22 -14.10 7.73
CA VAL A 41 -0.76 -13.59 9.00
C VAL A 41 -2.10 -14.30 9.28
N ARG A 42 -2.44 -14.53 10.57
CA ARG A 42 -3.64 -15.28 11.03
C ARG A 42 -4.98 -14.86 10.39
N VAL A 43 -5.10 -13.63 9.91
CA VAL A 43 -6.15 -13.19 8.97
C VAL A 43 -5.47 -12.27 7.94
N SER A 44 -5.36 -12.73 6.70
CA SER A 44 -4.64 -12.00 5.65
C SER A 44 -5.55 -11.00 4.95
N SER A 45 -5.02 -9.86 4.50
CA SER A 45 -5.73 -8.93 3.60
C SER A 45 -6.25 -9.62 2.34
N VAL A 46 -5.60 -10.72 1.93
CA VAL A 46 -6.07 -11.60 0.84
C VAL A 46 -7.39 -12.28 1.24
N GLN A 47 -7.51 -12.77 2.47
CA GLN A 47 -8.74 -13.40 2.98
C GLN A 47 -9.89 -12.39 3.11
N ASP A 48 -9.58 -11.16 3.56
CA ASP A 48 -10.54 -10.03 3.57
C ASP A 48 -11.05 -9.75 2.13
N CYS A 49 -10.13 -9.73 1.15
CA CYS A 49 -10.46 -9.58 -0.26
C CYS A 49 -11.33 -10.70 -0.81
N LEU A 50 -11.06 -11.94 -0.42
CA LEU A 50 -11.80 -13.12 -0.91
C LEU A 50 -13.24 -13.14 -0.40
N LEU A 51 -13.44 -12.68 0.84
CA LEU A 51 -14.73 -12.71 1.53
C LEU A 51 -15.41 -11.33 1.60
N ARG A 52 -15.04 -10.43 0.68
CA ARG A 52 -15.65 -9.11 0.48
C ARG A 52 -17.05 -9.21 -0.14
N LEU A 53 -17.87 -8.17 0.05
CA LEU A 53 -19.21 -8.09 -0.54
C LEU A 53 -19.18 -8.16 -2.07
N THR A 54 -20.27 -8.62 -2.69
CA THR A 54 -20.44 -8.71 -4.15
C THR A 54 -20.29 -7.36 -4.87
N ILE A 55 -20.69 -6.27 -4.22
CA ILE A 55 -20.51 -4.90 -4.76
C ILE A 55 -19.05 -4.56 -5.08
N TYR A 56 -18.09 -5.21 -4.41
CA TYR A 56 -16.66 -4.97 -4.60
C TYR A 56 -15.99 -6.04 -5.48
N GLU A 57 -16.75 -6.89 -6.15
CA GLU A 57 -16.20 -8.01 -6.93
C GLU A 57 -15.24 -7.54 -8.04
N HIS A 58 -15.52 -6.39 -8.65
CA HIS A 58 -14.71 -5.79 -9.70
C HIS A 58 -13.40 -5.13 -9.21
N ILE A 59 -13.14 -5.12 -7.90
CA ILE A 59 -11.99 -4.41 -7.32
C ILE A 59 -10.77 -5.34 -7.23
N SER A 60 -9.60 -4.81 -7.59
CA SER A 60 -8.31 -5.50 -7.49
C SER A 60 -7.86 -5.66 -6.03
N LEU A 61 -6.98 -6.62 -5.75
CA LEU A 61 -6.39 -6.75 -4.40
C LEU A 61 -5.61 -5.50 -4.00
N TYR A 62 -4.90 -4.89 -4.96
CA TYR A 62 -4.14 -3.67 -4.72
C TYR A 62 -5.06 -2.52 -4.30
N ASP A 63 -6.10 -2.22 -5.09
CA ASP A 63 -7.05 -1.14 -4.76
C ASP A 63 -7.78 -1.41 -3.45
N TRP A 64 -8.16 -2.66 -3.17
CA TRP A 64 -8.74 -3.00 -1.87
C TRP A 64 -7.84 -2.62 -0.70
N VAL A 65 -6.54 -2.91 -0.78
CA VAL A 65 -5.60 -2.55 0.30
C VAL A 65 -5.47 -1.03 0.43
N CYS A 66 -5.50 -0.29 -0.69
CA CYS A 66 -5.39 1.16 -0.72
C CYS A 66 -6.63 1.86 -0.14
N PHE A 67 -7.83 1.41 -0.50
CA PHE A 67 -9.07 2.15 -0.27
C PHE A 67 -9.93 1.58 0.84
N THR A 68 -9.58 0.47 1.48
CA THR A 68 -10.37 -0.04 2.61
C THR A 68 -9.82 0.41 3.96
N LYS A 69 -10.71 0.75 4.88
CA LYS A 69 -10.43 0.87 6.31
C LYS A 69 -11.26 -0.14 7.06
N LYS A 70 -10.60 -0.95 7.88
CA LYS A 70 -11.25 -1.94 8.74
C LYS A 70 -11.35 -1.38 10.14
N THR A 71 -12.56 -1.35 10.70
CA THR A 71 -12.83 -0.86 12.06
C THR A 71 -13.51 -1.95 12.87
N CYS A 72 -13.18 -2.06 14.16
CA CYS A 72 -13.80 -3.04 15.05
C CYS A 72 -15.04 -2.43 15.73
N VAL A 73 -16.12 -3.22 15.82
CA VAL A 73 -17.43 -2.77 16.32
C VAL A 73 -17.45 -2.62 17.85
N ASN A 74 -16.60 -3.37 18.56
CA ASN A 74 -16.60 -3.44 20.03
C ASN A 74 -15.41 -2.73 20.69
N ALA A 75 -14.58 -2.00 19.94
CA ALA A 75 -13.63 -1.10 20.60
C ALA A 75 -14.44 0.00 21.29
N LYS A 76 -14.51 -0.09 22.61
CA LYS A 76 -15.04 0.98 23.47
C LYS A 76 -14.45 2.30 22.99
N LYS A 77 -15.30 3.28 22.67
CA LYS A 77 -14.91 4.69 22.55
C LYS A 77 -14.26 5.08 23.87
N ASN A 78 -12.93 5.09 23.90
CA ASN A 78 -12.18 5.66 25.00
C ASN A 78 -11.61 6.98 24.44
N PRO A 79 -12.27 8.13 24.67
CA PRO A 79 -11.90 9.40 24.04
C PRO A 79 -10.50 9.89 24.44
N ALA A 80 -9.85 9.26 25.43
CA ALA A 80 -8.48 9.59 25.85
C ALA A 80 -7.37 8.86 25.08
N ASN A 81 -7.70 7.85 24.26
CA ASN A 81 -6.71 7.14 23.43
C ASN A 81 -6.84 7.45 21.94
N ASP A 82 -7.85 8.24 21.57
CA ASP A 82 -7.95 8.84 20.24
C ASP A 82 -7.09 10.10 20.12
N GLN A 83 -6.64 10.74 21.21
CA GLN A 83 -5.76 11.91 21.11
C GLN A 83 -4.40 11.62 20.42
N GLN A 84 -3.85 10.38 20.50
CA GLN A 84 -2.65 10.04 19.72
C GLN A 84 -2.92 9.73 18.22
N LEU A 85 -4.19 9.66 17.82
CA LEU A 85 -4.61 9.51 16.41
C LEU A 85 -5.37 10.76 15.89
N GLU A 86 -5.81 11.64 16.80
CA GLU A 86 -6.52 12.89 16.56
C GLU A 86 -5.59 14.12 16.64
N ASP A 87 -4.34 14.00 17.12
CA ASP A 87 -3.33 15.07 17.07
C ASP A 87 -2.83 15.42 15.65
N ILE A 88 -3.43 14.86 14.59
CA ILE A 88 -3.23 15.30 13.19
C ILE A 88 -4.52 15.90 12.58
N ILE A 89 -5.45 16.35 13.42
CA ILE A 89 -6.64 17.08 12.95
C ILE A 89 -6.81 18.34 13.78
N VAL A 90 -6.05 19.39 13.44
CA VAL A 90 -6.44 20.77 13.76
C VAL A 90 -6.29 21.63 12.51
N GLN A 91 -7.46 22.08 12.04
CA GLN A 91 -7.76 23.33 11.36
C GLN A 91 -7.07 23.61 10.03
N ASP A 92 -7.81 23.43 8.94
CA ASP A 92 -8.49 24.60 8.38
C ASP A 92 -9.80 24.18 7.73
N SER A 93 -10.89 24.79 8.17
CA SER A 93 -12.22 24.63 7.61
C SER A 93 -12.48 25.85 6.74
N ASN A 94 -12.64 25.63 5.43
CA ASN A 94 -13.70 26.21 4.59
C ASN A 94 -13.28 26.07 3.12
N GLU A 95 -14.03 25.28 2.35
CA GLU A 95 -14.85 25.80 1.25
C GLU A 95 -15.62 24.63 0.59
N VAL A 96 -16.88 24.91 0.31
CA VAL A 96 -17.93 24.03 -0.21
C VAL A 96 -17.72 23.76 -1.70
N ALA A 97 -17.88 22.51 -2.13
CA ALA A 97 -18.43 22.21 -3.45
C ALA A 97 -19.08 20.82 -3.43
N GLU A 98 -20.40 20.83 -3.64
CA GLU A 98 -21.20 19.68 -4.06
C GLU A 98 -20.74 19.24 -5.45
N ASP A 99 -20.63 17.93 -5.69
CA ASP A 99 -21.31 17.21 -6.78
C ASP A 99 -20.68 15.81 -7.05
N ALA A 100 -21.57 14.90 -7.42
CA ALA A 100 -21.41 13.64 -8.15
C ALA A 100 -20.94 12.35 -7.44
N ASN A 101 -21.93 11.45 -7.30
CA ASN A 101 -21.90 9.98 -7.18
C ASN A 101 -21.56 9.37 -5.82
N ASP A 102 -22.60 9.34 -5.00
CA ASP A 102 -22.67 8.73 -3.68
C ASP A 102 -22.63 7.18 -3.76
N ILE A 103 -21.43 6.61 -3.75
CA ILE A 103 -21.25 5.21 -3.34
C ILE A 103 -21.43 5.19 -1.83
N ASP A 104 -22.64 4.84 -1.39
CA ASP A 104 -23.09 4.71 0.00
C ASP A 104 -21.93 4.38 0.94
N HIS A 105 -21.48 5.38 1.70
CA HIS A 105 -20.38 5.31 2.67
C HIS A 105 -20.73 4.48 3.92
N ASN A 106 -21.86 3.76 3.92
CA ASN A 106 -22.27 2.94 5.03
C ASN A 106 -21.28 1.76 5.24
N PRO A 107 -20.69 1.61 6.45
CA PRO A 107 -19.70 0.58 6.71
C PRO A 107 -20.28 -0.83 6.54
N ALA A 108 -19.78 -1.55 5.53
CA ALA A 108 -20.27 -2.85 5.11
C ALA A 108 -19.66 -4.00 5.93
N SER A 109 -20.40 -5.10 6.08
CA SER A 109 -19.95 -6.30 6.80
C SER A 109 -19.48 -7.40 5.85
N PHE A 110 -18.44 -8.14 6.21
CA PHE A 110 -17.92 -9.26 5.41
C PHE A 110 -19.00 -10.33 5.10
N ILE A 111 -18.81 -11.13 4.04
CA ILE A 111 -19.68 -12.27 3.72
C ILE A 111 -19.36 -13.45 4.67
N THR A 112 -20.35 -14.30 4.97
CA THR A 112 -20.14 -15.59 5.67
C THR A 112 -19.26 -16.52 4.81
N PRO A 113 -18.26 -17.24 5.37
CA PRO A 113 -17.92 -17.44 6.78
C PRO A 113 -16.69 -16.64 7.26
N HIS A 114 -16.61 -15.33 6.99
CA HIS A 114 -15.48 -14.53 7.47
C HIS A 114 -15.42 -14.49 9.01
N PRO A 115 -14.27 -14.82 9.66
CA PRO A 115 -14.16 -14.91 11.12
C PRO A 115 -14.43 -13.57 11.81
N GLN A 116 -14.19 -12.46 11.12
CA GLN A 116 -14.38 -11.11 11.64
C GLN A 116 -15.66 -10.43 11.15
N ARG A 117 -16.58 -11.16 10.50
CA ARG A 117 -17.85 -10.61 9.99
C ARG A 117 -18.67 -9.87 11.06
N LYS A 118 -18.75 -10.45 12.27
CA LYS A 118 -19.54 -9.88 13.39
C LYS A 118 -18.80 -8.79 14.16
N THR A 119 -17.46 -8.76 14.07
CA THR A 119 -16.61 -7.92 14.93
C THR A 119 -16.01 -6.73 14.19
N HIS A 120 -15.94 -6.76 12.86
CA HIS A 120 -15.34 -5.71 12.05
C HIS A 120 -16.25 -5.27 10.91
N LYS A 121 -16.19 -3.98 10.60
CA LYS A 121 -16.80 -3.39 9.42
C LYS A 121 -15.73 -2.83 8.48
N ILE A 122 -16.08 -2.73 7.22
CA ILE A 122 -15.23 -2.21 6.15
C ILE A 122 -15.83 -0.90 5.67
N GLN A 123 -15.02 0.13 5.61
CA GLN A 123 -15.36 1.40 4.99
C GLN A 123 -14.49 1.57 3.74
N TRP A 124 -15.12 2.01 2.65
CA TRP A 124 -14.41 2.45 1.46
C TRP A 124 -13.98 3.91 1.63
N LEU A 125 -12.74 4.22 1.28
CA LEU A 125 -12.10 5.51 1.43
C LEU A 125 -12.09 6.25 0.11
N LYS A 126 -12.10 7.59 0.21
CA LYS A 126 -11.83 8.48 -0.91
C LYS A 126 -10.33 8.49 -1.23
N GLU A 127 -9.97 8.99 -2.42
CA GLU A 127 -8.61 8.93 -2.95
C GLU A 127 -7.60 9.81 -2.19
N ASP A 128 -8.05 10.97 -1.72
CA ASP A 128 -7.30 11.92 -0.87
C ASP A 128 -6.84 11.31 0.46
N VAL A 129 -7.64 10.42 1.03
CA VAL A 129 -7.34 9.74 2.30
C VAL A 129 -6.94 8.28 2.13
N SER A 130 -6.65 7.86 0.90
CA SER A 130 -6.26 6.48 0.58
C SER A 130 -4.84 6.14 1.09
N PHE A 131 -4.57 4.84 1.16
CA PHE A 131 -3.26 4.33 1.58
C PHE A 131 -2.42 3.87 0.39
N VAL A 132 -1.10 3.95 0.55
CA VAL A 132 -0.13 3.28 -0.32
C VAL A 132 0.36 2.00 0.37
N PRO A 133 0.23 0.81 -0.26
CA PRO A 133 0.71 -0.43 0.33
C PRO A 133 2.24 -0.44 0.46
N ASN A 134 2.72 -0.68 1.67
CA ASN A 134 4.13 -0.95 1.95
C ASN A 134 4.35 -2.47 2.01
N PHE A 135 4.92 -3.03 0.95
CA PHE A 135 5.12 -4.48 0.81
C PHE A 135 6.21 -5.00 1.76
N LEU A 136 5.83 -5.88 2.68
CA LEU A 136 6.69 -6.56 3.66
C LEU A 136 6.69 -8.07 3.46
N GLY A 137 7.66 -8.76 4.08
CA GLY A 137 7.73 -10.23 4.08
C GLY A 137 8.24 -10.85 2.78
N GLY A 138 8.93 -10.08 1.95
CA GLY A 138 9.57 -10.53 0.72
C GLY A 138 9.58 -9.44 -0.35
N VAL A 139 10.53 -9.52 -1.28
CA VAL A 139 10.59 -8.58 -2.42
C VAL A 139 9.55 -8.95 -3.50
N LEU A 140 8.91 -7.93 -4.07
CA LEU A 140 8.07 -8.09 -5.26
C LEU A 140 8.94 -8.54 -6.44
N PRO A 141 8.47 -9.41 -7.34
CA PRO A 141 9.29 -9.81 -8.48
C PRO A 141 9.61 -8.63 -9.40
N ARG A 142 10.83 -8.64 -9.96
CA ARG A 142 11.26 -7.69 -10.99
C ARG A 142 10.80 -8.17 -12.37
N ARG A 143 10.47 -7.23 -13.25
CA ARG A 143 9.97 -7.53 -14.61
C ARG A 143 11.02 -8.20 -15.50
N ASP A 144 12.28 -7.84 -15.34
CA ASP A 144 13.37 -8.23 -16.26
C ASP A 144 14.02 -9.57 -15.91
N GLN A 145 13.47 -10.29 -14.93
CA GLN A 145 13.98 -11.61 -14.56
C GLN A 145 13.73 -12.64 -15.67
N ARG A 146 14.67 -13.59 -15.81
CA ARG A 146 14.59 -14.67 -16.80
C ARG A 146 13.30 -15.49 -16.66
N ASN A 147 12.82 -15.72 -15.43
CA ASN A 147 11.54 -16.39 -15.17
C ASN A 147 10.44 -15.35 -14.93
N LYS A 148 9.67 -15.06 -15.99
CA LYS A 148 8.57 -14.09 -15.95
C LYS A 148 7.30 -14.64 -15.31
N SER A 149 7.17 -15.96 -15.16
CA SER A 149 5.96 -16.61 -14.66
C SER A 149 5.56 -16.08 -13.29
N PHE A 150 6.54 -15.97 -12.38
CA PHE A 150 6.30 -15.45 -11.03
C PHE A 150 5.95 -13.95 -11.03
N TYR A 151 6.54 -13.15 -11.92
CA TYR A 151 6.16 -11.75 -12.12
C TYR A 151 4.73 -11.63 -12.63
N CYS A 152 4.39 -12.33 -13.71
CA CYS A 152 3.07 -12.36 -14.32
C CYS A 152 2.00 -12.77 -13.30
N GLN A 153 2.24 -13.86 -12.56
CA GLN A 153 1.38 -14.31 -11.47
C GLN A 153 1.16 -13.22 -10.43
N SER A 154 2.24 -12.60 -9.94
CA SER A 154 2.17 -11.59 -8.89
C SER A 154 1.39 -10.35 -9.34
N MET A 155 1.62 -9.88 -10.57
CA MET A 155 0.91 -8.72 -11.12
C MET A 155 -0.58 -9.03 -11.36
N LEU A 156 -0.92 -10.24 -11.79
CA LEU A 156 -2.31 -10.66 -11.91
C LEU A 156 -2.99 -10.73 -10.53
N VAL A 157 -2.33 -11.30 -9.52
CA VAL A 157 -2.85 -11.37 -8.15
C VAL A 157 -3.13 -9.98 -7.57
N LEU A 158 -2.28 -9.00 -7.86
CA LEU A 158 -2.44 -7.64 -7.33
C LEU A 158 -3.49 -6.82 -8.09
N PHE A 159 -3.46 -6.85 -9.43
CA PHE A 159 -4.18 -5.88 -10.26
C PHE A 159 -5.40 -6.45 -11.01
N LYS A 160 -5.48 -7.78 -11.21
CA LYS A 160 -6.69 -8.38 -11.78
C LYS A 160 -7.71 -8.58 -10.66
N PRO A 161 -9.02 -8.34 -10.87
CA PRO A 161 -10.03 -8.75 -9.91
C PRO A 161 -10.19 -10.28 -9.89
N TRP A 162 -10.16 -10.88 -8.70
CA TRP A 162 -10.36 -12.33 -8.53
C TRP A 162 -10.99 -12.67 -7.18
N ARG A 163 -11.74 -13.77 -7.17
CA ARG A 163 -12.23 -14.45 -5.96
C ARG A 163 -11.69 -15.87 -5.84
N ASN A 164 -11.34 -16.50 -6.95
CA ASN A 164 -10.77 -17.84 -6.97
C ASN A 164 -9.56 -17.88 -7.91
N ALA A 165 -8.69 -18.88 -7.76
CA ALA A 165 -7.53 -19.07 -8.63
C ALA A 165 -7.91 -19.19 -10.12
N ALA A 166 -9.10 -19.74 -10.42
CA ALA A 166 -9.63 -19.85 -11.77
C ALA A 166 -9.90 -18.50 -12.45
N ASN A 167 -10.18 -17.42 -11.68
CA ASN A 167 -10.34 -16.08 -12.28
C ASN A 167 -9.00 -15.53 -12.76
N LEU A 168 -7.89 -15.92 -12.14
CA LEU A 168 -6.56 -15.44 -12.50
C LEU A 168 -6.10 -16.09 -13.80
N LYS A 169 -6.14 -17.43 -13.87
CA LYS A 169 -5.61 -18.22 -14.98
C LYS A 169 -6.45 -19.49 -15.18
N ALA A 170 -6.82 -19.80 -16.42
CA ALA A 170 -7.37 -21.10 -16.77
C ALA A 170 -6.31 -22.21 -16.62
N ALA A 171 -6.73 -23.45 -16.35
CA ALA A 171 -5.80 -24.55 -16.09
C ALA A 171 -4.79 -24.77 -17.24
N GLN A 172 -5.23 -24.58 -18.48
CA GLN A 172 -4.47 -24.87 -19.70
C GLN A 172 -3.48 -23.76 -20.11
N HIS A 173 -3.67 -22.53 -19.64
CA HIS A 173 -2.85 -21.39 -20.06
C HIS A 173 -1.59 -21.23 -19.19
N SER A 174 -0.52 -20.64 -19.71
CA SER A 174 0.60 -20.19 -18.86
C SER A 174 0.27 -18.89 -18.12
N TRP A 175 1.08 -18.51 -17.12
CA TRP A 175 0.89 -17.23 -16.42
C TRP A 175 1.21 -16.05 -17.33
N GLU A 176 2.15 -16.23 -18.24
CA GLU A 176 2.56 -15.28 -19.27
C GLU A 176 1.42 -15.00 -20.26
N ASP A 177 0.72 -16.05 -20.71
CA ASP A 177 -0.43 -15.92 -21.61
C ASP A 177 -1.56 -15.16 -20.92
N ALA A 178 -1.93 -15.57 -19.71
CA ALA A 178 -3.01 -14.92 -18.95
C ALA A 178 -2.69 -13.45 -18.62
N TYR A 179 -1.41 -13.12 -18.41
CA TYR A 179 -0.96 -11.75 -18.21
C TYR A 179 -1.07 -10.94 -19.49
N THR A 180 -0.71 -11.51 -20.64
CA THR A 180 -0.76 -10.83 -21.94
C THR A 180 -2.20 -10.63 -22.42
N SER A 181 -3.09 -11.59 -22.14
CA SER A 181 -4.52 -11.48 -22.46
C SER A 181 -5.26 -10.49 -21.56
N HIS A 182 -4.71 -10.11 -20.40
CA HIS A 182 -5.37 -9.20 -19.47
C HIS A 182 -5.00 -7.74 -19.75
N THR A 183 -6.01 -6.91 -19.96
CA THR A 183 -5.84 -5.47 -20.14
C THR A 183 -5.77 -4.77 -18.78
N PHE A 184 -4.59 -4.23 -18.46
CA PHE A 184 -4.36 -3.44 -17.24
C PHE A 184 -4.75 -1.96 -17.44
N SER A 185 -5.26 -1.31 -16.38
CA SER A 185 -5.54 0.12 -16.39
C SER A 185 -4.27 0.95 -16.53
N LYS A 186 -4.40 2.22 -16.95
CA LYS A 186 -3.30 3.19 -16.93
C LYS A 186 -2.71 3.33 -15.52
N LYS A 187 -3.57 3.31 -14.49
CA LYS A 187 -3.17 3.39 -13.07
C LYS A 187 -2.34 2.16 -12.66
N ASP A 188 -2.77 0.97 -13.06
CA ASP A 188 -2.08 -0.29 -12.77
C ASP A 188 -0.69 -0.27 -13.41
N ASN A 189 -0.60 0.08 -14.69
CA ASN A 189 0.67 0.15 -15.40
C ASN A 189 1.61 1.19 -14.79
N LYS A 190 1.09 2.36 -14.38
CA LYS A 190 1.88 3.36 -13.65
C LYS A 190 2.44 2.80 -12.34
N THR A 191 1.60 2.12 -11.57
CA THR A 191 2.00 1.51 -10.29
C THR A 191 3.03 0.40 -10.49
N LYS A 192 2.84 -0.45 -11.50
CA LYS A 192 3.79 -1.49 -11.90
C LYS A 192 5.15 -0.90 -12.29
N ASN A 193 5.16 0.22 -13.00
CA ASN A 193 6.39 0.93 -13.33
C ASN A 193 7.07 1.48 -12.06
N HIS A 194 6.31 2.03 -11.10
CA HIS A 194 6.88 2.47 -9.83
C HIS A 194 7.56 1.32 -9.05
N PHE A 195 7.00 0.11 -9.10
CA PHE A 195 7.63 -1.06 -8.49
C PHE A 195 8.99 -1.38 -9.14
N GLN A 196 9.11 -1.18 -10.45
CA GLN A 196 10.33 -1.42 -11.20
C GLN A 196 11.41 -0.35 -10.92
N ILE A 197 11.03 0.93 -10.82
CA ILE A 197 11.95 2.05 -10.56
C ILE A 197 12.82 1.80 -9.32
N ARG A 198 12.25 1.20 -8.26
CA ARG A 198 13.02 0.85 -7.07
C ARG A 198 14.21 -0.07 -7.37
N TYR A 199 14.04 -1.03 -8.29
CA TYR A 199 15.12 -1.92 -8.70
C TYR A 199 16.15 -1.18 -9.54
N GLU A 200 15.71 -0.34 -10.48
CA GLU A 200 16.60 0.46 -11.31
C GLU A 200 17.49 1.40 -10.46
N CYS A 201 16.93 2.04 -9.43
CA CYS A 201 17.70 2.88 -8.53
C CYS A 201 18.72 2.09 -7.69
N ASN A 202 18.35 0.89 -7.22
CA ASN A 202 19.25 0.03 -6.46
C ASN A 202 20.40 -0.47 -7.33
N ASP A 203 20.10 -0.92 -8.55
CA ASP A 203 21.10 -1.35 -9.53
C ASP A 203 22.07 -0.21 -9.84
N ALA A 204 21.57 0.99 -10.16
CA ALA A 204 22.41 2.14 -10.48
C ALA A 204 23.35 2.52 -9.32
N ARG A 205 22.88 2.41 -8.08
CA ARG A 205 23.71 2.62 -6.89
C ARG A 205 24.78 1.55 -6.75
N ASP A 206 24.41 0.29 -6.95
CA ASP A 206 25.32 -0.85 -6.78
C ASP A 206 26.36 -0.87 -7.91
N ASP A 207 25.99 -0.52 -9.14
CA ASP A 207 26.88 -0.31 -10.28
C ASP A 207 27.89 0.82 -10.01
N PHE A 208 27.42 1.97 -9.52
CA PHE A 208 28.30 3.08 -9.13
C PHE A 208 29.31 2.67 -8.05
N ASN A 209 28.85 1.91 -7.04
CA ASN A 209 29.71 1.39 -5.98
C ASN A 209 30.74 0.37 -6.53
N ALA A 210 30.36 -0.46 -7.50
CA ALA A 210 31.25 -1.41 -8.14
C ALA A 210 32.32 -0.70 -8.98
N SER A 211 31.94 0.32 -9.76
CA SER A 211 32.89 1.13 -10.55
C SER A 211 33.92 1.83 -9.67
N ARG A 212 33.53 2.32 -8.48
CA ARG A 212 34.48 2.93 -7.53
C ARG A 212 35.53 1.96 -7.01
N LYS A 213 35.16 0.69 -6.76
CA LYS A 213 36.09 -0.34 -6.25
C LYS A 213 37.07 -0.86 -7.30
N GLN A 214 36.74 -0.72 -8.60
CA GLN A 214 37.63 -1.15 -9.69
C GLN A 214 38.67 -0.08 -10.07
N GLY A 215 38.47 1.16 -9.65
CA GLY A 215 39.39 2.28 -9.87
C GLY A 215 40.36 2.54 -8.71
N GLU A 216 40.35 1.70 -7.68
CA GLU A 216 41.33 1.63 -6.58
C GLU A 216 42.26 0.42 -6.77
#